data_AF-A0A7Z0I2J9-F1
#
_entry.id   AF-A0A7Z0I2J9-F1
#
_cell.length_a   1.000
_cell.length_b   1.000
_cell.length_c   1.000
_cell.angle_alpha   90.00
_cell.angle_beta   90.00
_cell.angle_gamma   90.00
#
_symmetry.space_group_name_H-M   'P 1'
#
loop_
_entity.id
_entity.type
_entity.pdbx_description
1 polymer ?
#
loop_
_entity_poly.entity_id
_entity_poly.type
_entity_poly.pdbx_seq_one_letter_code
_entity_poly.pdbx_strand_id
1 'polypeptide(L)'
;MTFDMNDVAPQQSGDLIPDGTFAKVMMSIRKGGTDGASEVDRGLLKPSNQPGSDVRMVDAEFTVAEGPFARRKFWQNFTVQGGKLDEQGQSIGWKISRSQFRAMIDSALGLNPEDMSEGAKAKRVLRGLADLDGITFVAKIQVEPNRNPAYKDANKLDHVVLPTAPEWQKVMAGESVPAQPSQRQRSAAVAPVPAAPAWGQSQPAAAATAPAWSAPAAQPAAQPAAEPAAPKPAGGPAWLNP
;
A
#
# COMPACT_ATOMS: atom_id res chain seq x y z
N MET A 1 39.53 -9.02 -1.94
CA MET A 1 38.55 -9.69 -1.06
C MET A 1 37.95 -10.83 -1.86
N THR A 2 38.04 -12.06 -1.36
CA THR A 2 37.44 -13.24 -2.02
C THR A 2 36.12 -13.52 -1.32
N PHE A 3 35.04 -13.64 -2.11
CA PHE A 3 33.71 -13.99 -1.61
C PHE A 3 33.49 -15.48 -1.90
N ASP A 4 33.76 -16.31 -0.89
CA ASP A 4 33.51 -17.76 -0.97
C ASP A 4 32.01 -18.04 -0.74
N MET A 5 31.38 -18.71 -1.70
CA MET A 5 29.94 -19.00 -1.71
C MET A 5 29.63 -20.48 -1.42
N ASN A 6 30.64 -21.31 -1.12
CA ASN A 6 30.44 -22.75 -0.92
C ASN A 6 29.62 -23.09 0.35
N ASP A 7 29.61 -22.20 1.34
CA ASP A 7 28.81 -22.35 2.58
C ASP A 7 27.41 -21.73 2.48
N VAL A 8 27.02 -21.24 1.31
CA VAL A 8 25.74 -20.55 1.12
C VAL A 8 24.66 -21.56 0.73
N ALA A 9 23.54 -21.55 1.46
CA ALA A 9 22.40 -22.39 1.15
C ALA A 9 21.83 -22.08 -0.26
N PRO A 10 21.34 -23.09 -1.00
CA PRO A 10 20.74 -22.88 -2.31
C PRO A 10 19.54 -21.92 -2.22
N GLN A 11 19.36 -21.11 -3.26
CA GLN A 11 18.27 -20.17 -3.35
C GLN A 11 16.92 -20.89 -3.22
N GLN A 12 16.16 -20.56 -2.17
CA GLN A 12 14.82 -21.10 -1.99
C GLN A 12 13.84 -20.34 -2.87
N SER A 13 13.18 -21.03 -3.81
CA SER A 13 11.98 -20.49 -4.46
C SER A 13 10.81 -20.64 -3.50
N GLY A 14 10.31 -19.52 -2.97
CA GLY A 14 9.09 -19.55 -2.15
C GLY A 14 7.87 -19.73 -3.04
N ASP A 15 7.10 -20.80 -2.81
CA ASP A 15 5.74 -20.91 -3.34
C ASP A 15 4.86 -19.77 -2.80
N LEU A 16 3.73 -19.52 -3.46
CA LEU A 16 2.73 -18.59 -2.94
C LEU A 16 2.16 -19.09 -1.62
N ILE A 17 1.87 -18.16 -0.71
CA ILE A 17 1.03 -18.44 0.45
C ILE A 17 -0.38 -18.75 -0.08
N PRO A 18 -1.04 -19.85 0.37
CA PRO A 18 -2.37 -20.21 -0.10
C PRO A 18 -3.39 -19.08 0.06
N ASP A 19 -4.34 -18.99 -0.88
CA ASP A 19 -5.38 -17.97 -0.83
C ASP A 19 -6.24 -18.10 0.43
N GLY A 20 -6.52 -16.96 1.07
CA GLY A 20 -7.30 -16.90 2.30
C GLY A 20 -6.54 -17.34 3.56
N THR A 21 -5.22 -17.44 3.51
CA THR A 21 -4.40 -17.76 4.70
C THR A 21 -4.48 -16.65 5.74
N PHE A 22 -4.66 -17.02 7.00
CA PHE A 22 -4.54 -16.11 8.14
C PHE A 22 -3.14 -16.22 8.74
N ALA A 23 -2.47 -15.09 8.95
CA ALA A 23 -1.13 -15.06 9.49
C ALA A 23 -0.85 -13.79 10.29
N LYS A 24 -0.03 -13.91 11.34
CA LYS A 24 0.60 -12.77 11.98
C LYS A 24 1.71 -12.25 11.09
N VAL A 25 1.64 -10.98 10.70
CA VAL A 25 2.58 -10.34 9.78
C VAL A 25 3.15 -9.08 10.41
N MET A 26 4.44 -8.84 10.16
CA MET A 26 5.12 -7.59 10.48
C MET A 26 5.21 -6.75 9.22
N MET A 27 4.83 -5.47 9.31
CA MET A 27 4.98 -4.50 8.24
C MET A 27 6.34 -3.82 8.34
N SER A 28 6.99 -3.61 7.20
CA SER A 28 8.09 -2.66 7.04
C SER A 28 7.83 -1.73 5.86
N ILE A 29 8.18 -0.45 5.99
CA ILE A 29 8.00 0.56 4.97
C ILE A 29 9.30 0.74 4.20
N ARG A 30 9.25 0.46 2.90
CA ARG A 30 10.37 0.71 2.00
C ARG A 30 10.37 2.18 1.61
N LYS A 31 11.50 2.86 1.86
CA LYS A 31 11.67 4.27 1.50
C LYS A 31 11.56 4.46 -0.01
N GLY A 32 10.60 5.28 -0.44
CA GLY A 32 10.37 5.60 -1.84
C GLY A 32 11.11 6.84 -2.35
N GLY A 33 11.80 7.56 -1.48
CA GLY A 33 12.65 8.71 -1.84
C GLY A 33 11.91 10.04 -2.01
N THR A 34 10.59 10.08 -1.79
CA THR A 34 9.80 11.32 -1.75
C THR A 34 9.34 11.62 -0.32
N ASP A 35 9.37 12.90 0.07
CA ASP A 35 8.94 13.32 1.40
C ASP A 35 7.43 13.17 1.60
N GLY A 36 7.04 12.78 2.81
CA GLY A 36 5.66 12.79 3.27
C GLY A 36 5.23 14.16 3.81
N ALA A 37 4.09 14.17 4.51
CA ALA A 37 3.50 15.42 5.01
C ALA A 37 4.20 15.97 6.27
N SER A 38 5.02 15.15 6.94
CA SER A 38 5.68 15.48 8.19
C SER A 38 7.17 15.17 8.12
N GLU A 39 7.97 15.79 8.98
CA GLU A 39 9.41 15.53 9.08
C GLU A 39 9.75 14.06 9.35
N VAL A 40 8.90 13.34 10.10
CA VAL A 40 9.11 11.91 10.36
C VAL A 40 8.89 11.05 9.11
N ASP A 41 8.17 11.56 8.11
CA ASP A 41 7.87 10.88 6.84
C ASP A 41 8.83 11.27 5.72
N ARG A 42 9.96 11.92 6.04
CA ARG A 42 10.94 12.35 5.05
C ARG A 42 11.52 11.17 4.27
N GLY A 43 11.50 11.26 2.94
CA GLY A 43 11.92 10.21 2.00
C GLY A 43 11.09 8.93 2.04
N LEU A 44 9.97 8.91 2.77
CA LEU A 44 9.16 7.70 3.00
C LEU A 44 8.39 7.30 1.74
N LEU A 45 7.77 8.26 1.05
CA LEU A 45 6.77 8.00 0.02
C LEU A 45 7.40 7.60 -1.32
N LYS A 46 6.70 6.73 -2.03
CA LYS A 46 7.02 6.26 -3.37
C LYS A 46 6.09 6.92 -4.38
N PRO A 47 6.61 7.61 -5.42
CA PRO A 47 5.78 8.13 -6.49
C PRO A 47 5.24 6.99 -7.37
N SER A 48 4.09 7.23 -8.01
CA SER A 48 3.57 6.32 -9.03
C SER A 48 4.48 6.28 -10.26
N ASN A 49 4.62 5.09 -10.85
CA ASN A 49 5.37 4.90 -12.10
C ASN A 49 4.58 5.36 -13.34
N GLN A 50 3.32 5.76 -13.19
CA GLN A 50 2.51 6.25 -14.30
C GLN A 50 2.92 7.69 -14.66
N PRO A 51 3.27 7.97 -15.93
CA PRO A 51 3.64 9.32 -16.36
C PRO A 51 2.57 10.35 -16.01
N GLY A 52 2.97 11.49 -15.46
CA GLY A 52 2.08 12.59 -15.07
C GLY A 52 1.22 12.32 -13.83
N SER A 53 1.41 11.18 -13.14
CA SER A 53 0.65 10.86 -11.94
C SER A 53 1.13 11.65 -10.72
N ASP A 54 0.18 12.25 -10.02
CA ASP A 54 0.36 12.94 -8.74
C ASP A 54 0.36 11.99 -7.53
N VAL A 55 0.07 10.69 -7.76
CA VAL A 55 -0.07 9.69 -6.70
C VAL A 55 1.24 9.50 -5.95
N ARG A 56 1.14 9.49 -4.61
CA ARG A 56 2.21 9.09 -3.68
C ARG A 56 1.71 7.96 -2.77
N MET A 57 2.57 6.98 -2.55
CA MET A 57 2.22 5.73 -1.88
C MET A 57 3.20 5.39 -0.76
N VAL A 58 2.71 4.69 0.26
CA VAL A 58 3.56 3.89 1.15
C VAL A 58 3.78 2.54 0.48
N ASP A 59 5.04 2.17 0.29
CA ASP A 59 5.45 0.86 -0.24
C ASP A 59 5.71 -0.10 0.93
N ALA A 60 4.67 -0.85 1.32
CA ALA A 60 4.72 -1.74 2.46
C ALA A 60 5.20 -3.15 2.04
N GLU A 61 6.19 -3.64 2.76
CA GLU A 61 6.59 -5.04 2.81
C GLU A 61 5.95 -5.70 4.03
N PHE A 62 5.33 -6.85 3.84
CA PHE A 62 4.80 -7.66 4.92
C PHE A 62 5.59 -8.95 5.00
N THR A 63 6.08 -9.27 6.20
CA THR A 63 6.78 -10.52 6.49
C THR A 63 5.94 -11.35 7.44
N VAL A 64 5.67 -12.61 7.11
CA VAL A 64 4.99 -13.54 8.01
C VAL A 64 5.89 -13.81 9.21
N ALA A 65 5.41 -13.49 10.41
CA ALA A 65 6.19 -13.54 11.64
C ALA A 65 6.41 -14.98 12.14
N GLU A 66 5.38 -15.82 12.07
CA GLU A 66 5.39 -17.17 12.63
C GLU A 66 4.50 -18.14 11.84
N GLY A 67 4.53 -19.42 12.22
CA GLY A 67 3.75 -20.47 11.59
C GLY A 67 4.38 -21.07 10.31
N PRO A 68 3.61 -21.84 9.52
CA PRO A 68 4.15 -22.63 8.41
C PRO A 68 4.72 -21.80 7.26
N PHE A 69 4.38 -20.52 7.19
CA PHE A 69 4.83 -19.59 6.15
C PHE A 69 5.80 -18.53 6.70
N ALA A 70 6.36 -18.73 7.90
CA ALA A 70 7.29 -17.79 8.53
C ALA A 70 8.40 -17.34 7.58
N ARG A 71 8.74 -16.05 7.64
CA ARG A 71 9.72 -15.34 6.79
C ARG A 71 9.32 -15.19 5.32
N ARG A 72 8.16 -15.70 4.87
CA ARG A 72 7.64 -15.35 3.54
C ARG A 72 7.22 -13.88 3.51
N LYS A 73 7.44 -13.25 2.37
CA LYS A 73 7.21 -11.82 2.17
C LYS A 73 6.21 -11.56 1.06
N PHE A 74 5.44 -10.50 1.20
CA PHE A 74 4.60 -9.96 0.14
C PHE A 74 4.51 -8.43 0.26
N TRP A 75 4.09 -7.76 -0.81
CA TRP A 75 4.17 -6.30 -0.88
C TRP A 75 2.84 -5.67 -1.29
N GLN A 76 2.52 -4.53 -0.70
CA GLN A 76 1.34 -3.73 -0.98
C GLN A 76 1.71 -2.24 -1.04
N ASN A 77 1.20 -1.55 -2.06
CA ASN A 77 1.24 -0.10 -2.07
C ASN A 77 -0.07 0.44 -1.47
N PHE A 78 0.05 1.45 -0.61
CA PHE A 78 -1.08 2.20 -0.07
C PHE A 78 -1.03 3.63 -0.58
N THR A 79 -2.04 4.06 -1.33
CA THR A 79 -2.13 5.46 -1.79
C THR A 79 -2.41 6.36 -0.60
N VAL A 80 -1.55 7.35 -0.38
CA VAL A 80 -1.67 8.30 0.73
C VAL A 80 -1.87 9.74 0.28
N GLN A 81 -1.50 10.06 -0.96
CA GLN A 81 -1.76 11.37 -1.58
C GLN A 81 -2.04 11.20 -3.08
N GLY A 82 -2.73 12.18 -3.65
CA GLY A 82 -3.07 12.25 -5.07
C GLY A 82 -4.13 11.23 -5.53
N GLY A 83 -4.25 11.07 -6.83
CA GLY A 83 -5.20 10.15 -7.47
C GLY A 83 -6.63 10.68 -7.49
N LYS A 84 -7.59 9.77 -7.65
CA LYS A 84 -9.01 10.14 -7.80
C LYS A 84 -9.53 10.79 -6.51
N LEU A 85 -10.13 11.97 -6.67
CA LEU A 85 -10.84 12.68 -5.60
C LEU A 85 -12.32 12.27 -5.59
N ASP A 86 -12.94 12.32 -4.41
CA ASP A 86 -14.38 12.26 -4.25
C ASP A 86 -15.03 13.64 -4.48
N GLU A 87 -16.36 13.71 -4.34
CA GLU A 87 -17.14 14.95 -4.50
C GLU A 87 -16.74 16.06 -3.51
N GLN A 88 -16.08 15.70 -2.41
CA GLN A 88 -15.60 16.62 -1.37
C GLN A 88 -14.13 17.03 -1.59
N GLY A 89 -13.52 16.61 -2.70
CA GLY A 89 -12.13 16.90 -3.03
C GLY A 89 -11.11 16.05 -2.25
N GLN A 90 -11.53 14.98 -1.57
CA GLN A 90 -10.64 14.09 -0.83
C GLN A 90 -10.19 12.90 -1.68
N SER A 91 -8.90 12.59 -1.67
CA SER A 91 -8.37 11.36 -2.30
C SER A 91 -9.08 10.10 -1.78
N ILE A 92 -9.72 9.37 -2.70
CA ILE A 92 -10.39 8.10 -2.43
C ILE A 92 -9.37 7.06 -1.97
N GLY A 93 -8.20 7.01 -2.62
CA GLY A 93 -7.12 6.11 -2.25
C GLY A 93 -6.65 6.36 -0.81
N TRP A 94 -6.52 7.63 -0.42
CA TRP A 94 -6.17 7.98 0.96
C TRP A 94 -7.25 7.58 1.96
N LYS A 95 -8.53 7.74 1.63
CA LYS A 95 -9.64 7.30 2.49
C LYS A 95 -9.59 5.79 2.76
N ILE A 96 -9.31 4.98 1.73
CA ILE A 96 -9.17 3.52 1.86
C ILE A 96 -7.91 3.16 2.66
N SER A 97 -6.77 3.78 2.38
CA SER A 97 -5.53 3.50 3.12
C SER A 97 -5.67 3.86 4.60
N ARG A 98 -6.32 4.98 4.94
CA ARG A 98 -6.58 5.36 6.34
C ARG A 98 -7.38 4.31 7.10
N SER A 99 -8.44 3.75 6.51
CA SER A 99 -9.21 2.71 7.19
C SER A 99 -8.39 1.44 7.39
N GLN A 100 -7.55 1.06 6.43
CA GLN A 100 -6.65 -0.08 6.59
C GLN A 100 -5.58 0.16 7.66
N PHE A 101 -4.94 1.33 7.71
CA PHE A 101 -3.96 1.65 8.76
C PHE A 101 -4.58 1.64 10.16
N ARG A 102 -5.79 2.18 10.30
CA ARG A 102 -6.53 2.07 11.55
C ARG A 102 -6.77 0.60 11.93
N ALA A 103 -7.20 -0.23 10.97
CA ALA A 103 -7.41 -1.65 11.22
C ALA A 103 -6.12 -2.38 11.64
N MET A 104 -4.96 -2.02 11.06
CA MET A 104 -3.65 -2.55 11.47
C MET A 104 -3.33 -2.19 12.93
N ILE A 105 -3.53 -0.93 13.32
CA ILE A 105 -3.35 -0.48 14.71
C ILE A 105 -4.30 -1.23 15.65
N ASP A 106 -5.58 -1.33 15.29
CA ASP A 106 -6.58 -2.01 16.11
C ASP A 106 -6.26 -3.50 16.27
N SER A 107 -5.82 -4.17 15.20
CA SER A 107 -5.40 -5.56 15.20
C SER A 107 -4.11 -5.79 16.01
N ALA A 108 -3.11 -4.92 15.87
CA ALA A 108 -1.84 -5.03 16.59
C ALA A 108 -2.01 -4.85 18.10
N LEU A 109 -2.88 -3.92 18.50
CA LEU A 109 -3.07 -3.53 19.90
C LEU A 109 -4.27 -4.20 20.58
N GLY A 110 -4.99 -5.08 19.88
CA GLY A 110 -6.19 -5.72 20.42
C GLY A 110 -7.32 -4.73 20.72
N LEU A 111 -7.40 -3.61 20.00
CA LEU A 111 -8.43 -2.59 20.23
C LEU A 111 -9.75 -2.99 19.57
N ASN A 112 -10.85 -2.73 20.27
CA ASN A 112 -12.17 -2.82 19.67
C ASN A 112 -12.33 -1.65 18.65
N PRO A 113 -12.67 -1.91 17.38
CA PRO A 113 -12.89 -0.87 16.37
C PRO A 113 -14.03 0.10 16.74
N GLU A 114 -14.99 -0.32 17.56
CA GLU A 114 -16.10 0.52 18.01
C GLU A 114 -15.76 1.33 19.29
N ASP A 115 -14.62 1.06 19.93
CA ASP A 115 -14.19 1.80 21.12
C ASP A 115 -13.70 3.20 20.76
N MET A 116 -14.46 4.21 21.17
CA MET A 116 -14.19 5.64 20.98
C MET A 116 -13.77 6.36 22.26
N SER A 117 -13.35 5.62 23.29
CA SER A 117 -12.73 6.17 24.48
C SER A 117 -11.48 7.00 24.14
N GLU A 118 -11.13 7.94 25.02
CA GLU A 118 -9.95 8.78 24.82
C GLU A 118 -8.66 7.95 24.73
N GLY A 119 -8.56 6.88 25.53
CA GLY A 119 -7.42 5.96 25.49
C GLY A 119 -7.27 5.25 24.15
N ALA A 120 -8.36 4.74 23.57
CA ALA A 120 -8.34 4.09 22.26
C ALA A 120 -8.07 5.09 21.13
N LYS A 121 -8.62 6.31 21.22
CA LYS A 121 -8.33 7.39 20.27
C LYS A 121 -6.86 7.79 20.28
N ALA A 122 -6.27 7.96 21.46
CA ALA A 122 -4.86 8.33 21.61
C ALA A 122 -3.93 7.30 20.94
N LYS A 123 -4.22 6.01 21.07
CA LYS A 123 -3.49 4.91 20.40
C LYS A 123 -3.68 4.87 18.88
N ARG A 124 -4.56 5.68 18.29
CA ARG A 124 -4.74 5.79 16.83
C ARG A 124 -4.14 7.07 16.26
N VAL A 125 -3.53 7.90 17.11
CA VAL A 125 -2.83 9.12 16.68
C VAL A 125 -1.36 8.83 16.46
N LEU A 126 -0.91 8.97 15.22
CA LEU A 126 0.48 8.80 14.82
C LEU A 126 1.17 10.16 14.65
N ARG A 127 2.49 10.20 14.82
CA ARG A 127 3.32 11.37 14.47
C ARG A 127 3.45 11.52 12.95
N GLY A 128 3.45 10.39 12.25
CA GLY A 128 3.47 10.27 10.80
C GLY A 128 3.32 8.81 10.38
N LEU A 129 3.30 8.56 9.07
CA LEU A 129 3.16 7.22 8.50
C LEU A 129 4.35 6.30 8.82
N ALA A 130 5.55 6.86 9.04
CA ALA A 130 6.72 6.12 9.47
C ALA A 130 6.52 5.37 10.79
N ASP A 131 5.58 5.79 11.63
CA ASP A 131 5.25 5.11 12.89
C ASP A 131 4.67 3.70 12.68
N LEU A 132 4.11 3.42 11.50
CA LEU A 132 3.59 2.09 11.14
C LEU A 132 4.70 1.10 10.76
N ASP A 133 5.94 1.55 10.56
CA ASP A 133 7.06 0.63 10.31
C ASP A 133 7.32 -0.22 11.56
N GLY A 134 7.37 -1.54 11.40
CA GLY A 134 7.54 -2.51 12.48
C GLY A 134 6.23 -3.05 13.09
N ILE A 135 5.07 -2.49 12.75
CA ILE A 135 3.81 -2.94 13.35
C ILE A 135 3.52 -4.41 13.00
N THR A 136 3.11 -5.18 14.00
CA THR A 136 2.73 -6.59 13.83
C THR A 136 1.24 -6.78 14.06
N PHE A 137 0.54 -7.37 13.09
CA PHE A 137 -0.92 -7.54 13.12
C PHE A 137 -1.35 -8.86 12.46
N VAL A 138 -2.62 -9.24 12.60
CA VAL A 138 -3.17 -10.43 11.92
C VAL A 138 -3.73 -10.03 10.56
N ALA A 139 -3.22 -10.65 9.50
CA ALA A 139 -3.65 -10.43 8.12
C ALA A 139 -4.36 -11.67 7.58
N LYS A 140 -5.37 -11.44 6.73
CA LYS A 140 -5.80 -12.42 5.74
C LYS A 140 -5.07 -12.13 4.42
N ILE A 141 -4.41 -13.13 3.88
CA ILE A 141 -3.58 -13.04 2.68
C ILE A 141 -4.37 -13.65 1.52
N GLN A 142 -4.45 -12.94 0.41
CA GLN A 142 -5.01 -13.46 -0.84
C GLN A 142 -3.91 -13.69 -1.88
N VAL A 143 -4.22 -14.50 -2.89
CA VAL A 143 -3.47 -14.58 -4.14
C VAL A 143 -4.15 -13.67 -5.15
N GLU A 144 -3.47 -12.61 -5.58
CA GLU A 144 -3.93 -11.75 -6.67
C GLU A 144 -3.33 -12.26 -8.00
N PRO A 145 -4.18 -12.68 -8.95
CA PRO A 145 -3.70 -13.09 -10.26
C PRO A 145 -3.03 -11.94 -11.00
N ASN A 146 -1.94 -12.23 -11.70
CA ASN A 146 -1.34 -11.20 -12.53
C ASN A 146 -2.18 -10.96 -13.80
N ARG A 147 -2.44 -9.69 -14.12
CA ARG A 147 -3.15 -9.34 -15.36
C ARG A 147 -2.34 -9.64 -16.61
N ASN A 148 -1.02 -9.65 -16.49
CA ASN A 148 -0.13 -10.05 -17.56
C ASN A 148 0.32 -11.49 -17.32
N PRO A 149 -0.05 -12.44 -18.20
CA PRO A 149 0.25 -13.86 -18.04
C PRO A 149 1.76 -14.18 -18.08
N ALA A 150 2.60 -13.23 -18.50
CA ALA A 150 4.05 -13.37 -18.45
C ALA A 150 4.63 -13.31 -17.02
N TYR A 151 3.86 -12.83 -16.05
CA TYR A 151 4.29 -12.70 -14.65
C TYR A 151 3.48 -13.62 -13.75
N LYS A 152 4.12 -14.08 -12.67
CA LYS A 152 3.47 -14.90 -11.65
C LYS A 152 2.44 -14.09 -10.87
N ASP A 153 1.45 -14.80 -10.34
CA ASP A 153 0.53 -14.29 -9.34
C ASP A 153 1.29 -13.83 -8.09
N ALA A 154 0.69 -12.96 -7.29
CA ALA A 154 1.33 -12.37 -6.13
C ALA A 154 0.46 -12.46 -4.89
N ASN A 155 1.08 -12.69 -3.73
CA ASN A 155 0.38 -12.53 -2.46
C ASN A 155 0.10 -11.07 -2.17
N LYS A 156 -1.09 -10.80 -1.63
CA LYS A 156 -1.56 -9.46 -1.26
C LYS A 156 -2.31 -9.49 0.06
N LEU A 157 -2.38 -8.33 0.70
CA LEU A 157 -3.26 -8.15 1.83
C LEU A 157 -4.71 -8.17 1.31
N ASP A 158 -5.49 -9.16 1.74
CA ASP A 158 -6.93 -9.22 1.45
C ASP A 158 -7.66 -8.22 2.35
N HIS A 159 -7.48 -8.41 3.67
CA HIS A 159 -7.91 -7.49 4.71
C HIS A 159 -7.13 -7.73 6.00
N VAL A 160 -7.19 -6.75 6.90
CA VAL A 160 -6.68 -6.86 8.26
C VAL A 160 -7.73 -7.52 9.14
N VAL A 161 -7.37 -8.58 9.87
CA VAL A 161 -8.27 -9.27 10.77
C VAL A 161 -8.31 -8.50 12.09
N LEU A 162 -9.51 -8.12 12.53
CA LEU A 162 -9.71 -7.33 13.74
C LEU A 162 -9.92 -8.23 14.97
N PRO A 163 -9.69 -7.71 16.20
CA PRO A 163 -9.86 -8.48 17.44
C PRO A 163 -11.27 -9.01 17.69
N THR A 164 -12.27 -8.46 17.00
CA THR A 164 -13.67 -8.92 17.05
C THR A 164 -13.93 -10.18 16.23
N ALA A 165 -13.01 -10.57 15.34
CA ALA A 165 -13.11 -11.79 14.55
C ALA A 165 -12.51 -12.99 15.31
N PRO A 166 -13.13 -14.19 15.27
CA PRO A 166 -12.63 -15.36 15.98
C PRO A 166 -11.26 -15.82 15.47
N GLU A 167 -10.95 -15.61 14.18
CA GLU A 167 -9.65 -15.93 13.59
C GLU A 167 -8.51 -15.13 14.22
N TRP A 168 -8.77 -13.88 14.64
CA TRP A 168 -7.75 -13.05 15.28
C TRP A 168 -7.25 -13.70 16.58
N GLN A 169 -8.17 -14.11 17.45
CA GLN A 169 -7.82 -14.74 18.73
C GLN A 169 -7.03 -16.03 18.52
N LYS A 170 -7.47 -16.87 17.56
CA LYS A 170 -6.79 -18.14 17.24
C LYS A 170 -5.37 -17.91 16.75
N VAL A 171 -5.17 -17.00 15.79
CA VAL A 171 -3.82 -16.68 15.29
C VAL A 171 -2.95 -16.07 16.39
N MET A 172 -3.50 -15.19 17.22
CA MET A 172 -2.76 -14.60 18.34
C MET A 172 -2.37 -15.63 19.40
N ALA A 173 -3.17 -16.68 19.60
CA ALA A 173 -2.86 -17.83 20.46
C ALA A 173 -1.90 -18.85 19.82
N GLY A 174 -1.46 -18.64 18.57
CA GLY A 174 -0.59 -19.56 17.85
C GLY A 174 -1.31 -20.80 17.30
N GLU A 175 -2.64 -20.79 17.29
CA GLU A 175 -3.44 -21.88 16.74
C GLU A 175 -3.47 -21.83 15.20
N SER A 176 -3.54 -23.02 14.58
CA SER A 176 -3.68 -23.13 13.13
C SER A 176 -5.11 -22.81 12.72
N VAL A 177 -5.30 -21.76 11.93
CA VAL A 177 -6.59 -21.40 11.31
C VAL A 177 -6.61 -21.90 9.86
N PRO A 178 -7.63 -22.66 9.44
CA PRO A 178 -7.74 -23.11 8.05
C PRO A 178 -7.87 -21.90 7.11
N ALA A 179 -7.23 -21.98 5.95
CA ALA A 179 -7.34 -20.94 4.93
C ALA A 179 -8.80 -20.82 4.43
N GLN A 180 -9.27 -19.59 4.27
CA GLN A 180 -10.62 -19.29 3.80
C GLN A 180 -10.56 -18.43 2.53
N PRO A 181 -10.45 -19.03 1.33
CA PRO A 181 -10.37 -18.29 0.06
C PRO A 181 -11.49 -17.26 -0.09
N SER A 182 -11.15 -16.04 -0.54
CA SER A 182 -12.14 -14.98 -0.71
C SER A 182 -12.86 -15.16 -2.05
N GLN A 183 -14.19 -15.29 -2.04
CA GLN A 183 -15.01 -15.39 -3.25
C GLN A 183 -15.11 -14.03 -3.97
N ARG A 184 -14.01 -13.46 -4.46
CA ARG A 184 -14.10 -12.34 -5.40
C ARG A 184 -14.34 -12.92 -6.80
N GLN A 185 -15.56 -12.76 -7.29
CA GLN A 185 -15.90 -13.08 -8.68
C GLN A 185 -14.91 -12.40 -9.62
N ARG A 186 -14.24 -13.21 -10.44
CA ARG A 186 -13.41 -12.78 -11.57
C ARG A 186 -14.22 -11.78 -12.41
N SER A 187 -13.77 -10.53 -12.52
CA SER A 187 -14.06 -9.77 -13.73
C SER A 187 -13.26 -10.45 -14.83
N ALA A 188 -13.96 -11.20 -15.69
CA ALA A 188 -13.35 -11.87 -16.83
C ALA A 188 -12.55 -10.82 -17.63
N ALA A 189 -11.30 -11.15 -17.96
CA ALA A 189 -10.53 -10.35 -18.89
C ALA A 189 -11.35 -10.18 -20.17
N VAL A 190 -11.65 -8.94 -20.55
CA VAL A 190 -12.28 -8.66 -21.84
C VAL A 190 -11.34 -9.18 -22.90
N ALA A 191 -11.79 -10.20 -23.66
CA ALA A 191 -11.02 -10.74 -24.77
C ALA A 191 -10.65 -9.58 -25.72
N PRO A 192 -9.40 -9.52 -26.21
CA PRO A 192 -9.01 -8.47 -27.15
C PRO A 192 -9.93 -8.56 -28.38
N VAL A 193 -10.71 -7.50 -28.59
CA VAL A 193 -11.54 -7.36 -29.79
C VAL A 193 -10.57 -7.21 -30.96
N PRO A 194 -10.61 -8.08 -32.00
CA PRO A 194 -9.75 -7.90 -33.16
C PRO A 194 -10.10 -6.58 -33.84
N ALA A 195 -9.12 -5.69 -33.93
CA ALA A 195 -9.25 -4.46 -34.69
C ALA A 195 -9.45 -4.80 -36.17
N ALA A 196 -10.59 -4.42 -36.73
CA ALA A 196 -10.81 -4.47 -38.17
C ALA A 196 -9.87 -3.45 -38.87
N PRO A 197 -9.18 -3.82 -39.95
CA PRO A 197 -8.25 -2.92 -40.64
C PRO A 197 -8.99 -1.75 -41.29
N ALA A 198 -8.53 -0.53 -41.00
CA ALA A 198 -9.05 0.71 -41.59
C ALA A 198 -8.42 0.95 -42.97
N TRP A 199 -8.91 0.26 -44.00
CA TRP A 199 -8.72 0.65 -45.39
C TRP A 199 -10.06 0.64 -46.10
N GLY A 200 -10.61 1.84 -46.29
CA GLY A 200 -11.81 2.04 -47.10
C GLY A 200 -12.89 2.83 -46.39
N GLN A 201 -12.64 4.11 -46.12
CA GLN A 201 -13.70 5.11 -46.16
C GLN A 201 -13.12 6.48 -46.49
N SER A 202 -13.66 7.04 -47.57
CA SER A 202 -13.31 8.27 -48.25
C SER A 202 -13.69 9.52 -47.44
N GLN A 203 -12.77 10.48 -47.46
CA GLN A 203 -12.90 11.86 -46.98
C GLN A 203 -14.03 12.64 -47.67
N PRO A 204 -14.63 13.62 -46.97
CA PRO A 204 -14.86 14.92 -47.61
C PRO A 204 -14.15 16.09 -46.91
N ALA A 205 -14.13 17.19 -47.67
CA ALA A 205 -13.29 18.37 -47.60
C ALA A 205 -13.42 19.28 -46.35
N ALA A 206 -12.38 20.09 -46.20
CA ALA A 206 -12.11 21.06 -45.15
C ALA A 206 -13.03 22.31 -45.16
N ALA A 207 -13.10 22.97 -44.00
CA ALA A 207 -13.31 24.42 -43.92
C ALA A 207 -12.35 25.00 -42.87
N ALA A 208 -11.59 26.00 -43.29
CA ALA A 208 -10.59 26.72 -42.52
C ALA A 208 -11.23 27.78 -41.61
N THR A 209 -10.65 28.02 -40.43
CA THR A 209 -10.60 29.35 -39.79
C THR A 209 -9.25 29.55 -39.09
N ALA A 210 -8.73 30.77 -39.23
CA ALA A 210 -7.36 31.20 -38.94
C ALA A 210 -7.16 31.62 -37.46
N PRO A 211 -5.90 31.90 -37.02
CA PRO A 211 -5.51 31.93 -35.61
C PRO A 211 -5.53 33.33 -34.98
N ALA A 212 -5.54 33.39 -33.64
CA ALA A 212 -5.23 34.62 -32.89
C ALA A 212 -4.48 34.32 -31.58
N TRP A 213 -3.40 35.08 -31.39
CA TRP A 213 -2.44 35.08 -30.28
C TRP A 213 -3.11 35.47 -28.95
N SER A 214 -2.62 35.14 -27.75
CA SER A 214 -1.50 35.81 -27.07
C SER A 214 -1.36 35.24 -25.65
N ALA A 215 -0.13 35.12 -25.13
CA ALA A 215 0.14 35.07 -23.68
C ALA A 215 0.13 36.51 -23.10
N PRO A 216 0.05 36.68 -21.78
CA PRO A 216 1.31 36.88 -21.06
C PRO A 216 1.41 36.18 -19.69
N ALA A 217 2.65 36.09 -19.24
CA ALA A 217 3.13 35.55 -17.98
C ALA A 217 2.71 36.38 -16.75
N ALA A 218 2.67 35.72 -15.58
CA ALA A 218 2.80 36.36 -14.28
C ALA A 218 3.69 35.52 -13.35
N GLN A 219 4.61 36.22 -12.70
CA GLN A 219 5.71 35.79 -11.84
C GLN A 219 5.27 35.43 -10.40
N PRO A 220 6.16 34.80 -9.59
CA PRO A 220 5.79 34.07 -8.36
C PRO A 220 5.71 34.97 -7.11
N ALA A 221 4.86 34.57 -6.16
CA ALA A 221 4.80 35.15 -4.83
C ALA A 221 5.67 34.33 -3.83
N ALA A 222 6.40 35.07 -3.00
CA ALA A 222 7.44 34.59 -2.09
C ALA A 222 6.92 33.81 -0.87
N GLN A 223 7.72 32.84 -0.44
CA GLN A 223 7.63 32.13 0.85
C GLN A 223 8.20 32.97 2.00
N PRO A 224 7.62 32.88 3.21
CA PRO A 224 8.38 33.08 4.45
C PRO A 224 8.96 31.74 4.94
N ALA A 225 10.23 31.81 5.34
CA ALA A 225 11.00 30.71 5.93
C ALA A 225 10.55 30.39 7.36
N ALA A 226 10.65 29.12 7.74
CA ALA A 226 10.58 28.66 9.13
C ALA A 226 11.88 27.93 9.49
N GLU A 227 12.47 28.32 10.62
CA GLU A 227 13.69 27.77 11.22
C GLU A 227 13.50 26.35 11.78
N PRO A 228 14.59 25.56 11.92
CA PRO A 228 14.52 24.11 12.14
C PRO A 228 14.43 23.72 13.62
N ALA A 229 13.59 22.73 13.93
CA ALA A 229 13.55 22.05 15.22
C ALA A 229 14.37 20.74 15.19
N ALA A 230 15.06 20.47 16.30
CA ALA A 230 16.03 19.39 16.52
C ALA A 230 15.48 17.95 16.33
N PRO A 231 16.34 16.97 16.00
CA PRO A 231 15.93 15.62 15.61
C PRO A 231 15.46 14.76 16.80
N LYS A 232 14.33 14.07 16.62
CA LYS A 232 13.83 12.97 17.48
C LYS A 232 14.07 11.62 16.78
N PRO A 233 14.28 10.53 17.54
CA PRO A 233 14.85 9.28 17.04
C PRO A 233 13.99 8.55 16.01
N ALA A 234 14.67 7.83 15.11
CA ALA A 234 14.18 7.20 13.89
C ALA A 234 13.36 5.89 14.08
N GLY A 235 12.70 5.73 15.23
CA GLY A 235 11.84 4.56 15.52
C GLY A 235 10.40 4.98 15.79
N GLY A 236 9.43 4.16 15.36
CA GLY A 236 8.01 4.31 15.68
C GLY A 236 7.75 4.33 17.20
N PRO A 237 6.56 4.74 17.66
CA PRO A 237 6.28 4.85 19.08
C PRO A 237 6.32 3.48 19.77
N ALA A 238 6.96 3.40 20.94
CA ALA A 238 7.13 2.14 21.69
C ALA A 238 5.82 1.44 22.07
N TRP A 239 4.70 2.17 22.14
CA TRP A 239 3.38 1.56 22.39
C TRP A 239 2.82 0.81 21.19
N LEU A 240 3.30 1.10 19.98
CA LEU A 240 2.87 0.47 18.73
C LEU A 240 3.81 -0.68 18.32
N ASN A 241 5.10 -0.52 18.60
CA ASN A 241 6.15 -1.51 18.35
C ASN A 241 6.89 -1.82 19.65
N PRO A 242 6.29 -2.64 20.55
CA PRO A 242 6.93 -3.03 21.79
C PRO A 242 8.11 -3.99 21.60
#